data_AF-A0A3A9EES5-F1
#
_entry.id   AF-A0A3A9EES5-F1
#
_cell.length_a   1.000
_cell.length_b   1.000
_cell.length_c   1.000
_cell.angle_alpha   90.00
_cell.angle_beta   90.00
_cell.angle_gamma   90.00
#
_symmetry.space_group_name_H-M   'P 1'
#
loop_
_entity.id
_entity.type
_entity.pdbx_description
1 polymer ?
#
loop_
_entity_poly.entity_id
_entity_poly.type
_entity_poly.pdbx_seq_one_letter_code
_entity_poly.pdbx_strand_id
1 'polypeptide(L)'
;IPHFLIRNIIGTQTLLDAAKRHWNLEGDNKYSRKYRSGVRFIQISMDEVYGALGKTRMFTETTPLTPNSPYSAFKASADLLVRAYYQTYGIPVNITCCSNNYGPYQLGVRTFS
;
A
#
# COMPACT_ATOMS: atom_id res chain seq x y z
N ILE A 1 2.49 13.61 16.46
CA ILE A 1 1.67 12.38 16.35
C ILE A 1 0.58 12.46 15.26
N PRO A 2 -0.27 13.52 15.12
CA PRO A 2 -1.34 13.51 14.10
C PRO A 2 -0.85 13.63 12.64
N HIS A 3 0.36 14.13 12.42
CA HIS A 3 0.85 14.45 11.09
C HIS A 3 1.29 13.22 10.26
N PHE A 4 1.63 12.09 10.90
CA PHE A 4 2.04 10.86 10.18
C PHE A 4 0.84 10.03 9.69
N LEU A 5 -0.26 10.07 10.45
CA LEU A 5 -1.52 9.37 10.17
C LEU A 5 -2.20 9.91 8.91
N ILE A 6 -2.36 11.24 8.86
CA ILE A 6 -2.97 11.96 7.75
C ILE A 6 -2.14 11.75 6.47
N ARG A 7 -0.80 11.91 6.53
CA ARG A 7 0.03 11.87 5.33
C ARG A 7 0.01 10.54 4.58
N ASN A 8 0.09 9.40 5.27
CA ASN A 8 0.20 8.11 4.58
C ASN A 8 -1.14 7.66 3.96
N ILE A 9 -2.23 7.76 4.72
CA ILE A 9 -3.53 7.26 4.27
C ILE A 9 -4.14 8.23 3.25
N ILE A 10 -4.17 9.53 3.57
CA ILE A 10 -4.73 10.54 2.64
C ILE A 10 -3.82 10.69 1.41
N GLY A 11 -2.50 10.58 1.58
CA GLY A 11 -1.57 10.56 0.45
C GLY A 11 -1.86 9.41 -0.51
N THR A 12 -2.06 8.19 0.01
CA THR A 12 -2.42 7.02 -0.81
C THR A 12 -3.74 7.25 -1.55
N GLN A 13 -4.78 7.71 -0.84
CA GLN A 13 -6.08 8.03 -1.45
C GLN A 13 -5.95 9.10 -2.55
N THR A 14 -5.19 10.15 -2.30
CA THR A 14 -4.99 11.27 -3.23
C THR A 14 -4.30 10.79 -4.51
N LEU A 15 -3.27 9.95 -4.39
CA LEU A 15 -2.58 9.36 -5.54
C LEU A 15 -3.47 8.39 -6.32
N LEU A 16 -4.30 7.59 -5.63
CA LEU A 16 -5.26 6.69 -6.27
C LEU A 16 -6.34 7.46 -7.03
N ASP A 17 -6.89 8.54 -6.46
CA ASP A 17 -7.87 9.38 -7.15
C ASP A 17 -7.26 10.10 -8.35
N ALA A 18 -6.03 10.60 -8.22
CA ALA A 18 -5.30 11.18 -9.34
C ALA A 18 -5.09 10.14 -10.44
N ALA A 19 -4.57 8.95 -10.11
CA ALA A 19 -4.35 7.87 -11.06
C ALA A 19 -5.66 7.46 -11.77
N LYS A 20 -6.74 7.23 -11.00
CA LYS A 20 -8.07 6.91 -11.52
C LYS A 20 -8.54 7.96 -12.53
N ARG A 21 -8.44 9.24 -12.19
CA ARG A 21 -8.89 10.34 -13.04
C ARG A 21 -8.08 10.44 -14.35
N HIS A 22 -6.77 10.30 -14.29
CA HIS A 22 -5.90 10.49 -15.45
C HIS A 22 -5.86 9.28 -16.38
N TRP A 23 -6.11 8.08 -15.85
CA TRP A 23 -6.06 6.84 -16.63
C TRP A 23 -7.42 6.43 -17.19
N ASN A 24 -8.51 6.99 -16.69
CA ASN A 24 -9.86 6.67 -17.17
C ASN A 24 -10.02 7.06 -18.65
N LEU A 25 -10.50 6.11 -19.46
CA LEU A 25 -10.78 6.32 -20.88
C LEU A 25 -12.20 6.87 -21.14
N GLU A 26 -13.09 6.77 -20.15
CA GLU A 26 -14.49 7.21 -20.26
C GLU A 26 -14.74 8.55 -19.51
N GLY A 27 -13.69 9.36 -19.33
CA GLY A 27 -13.80 10.71 -18.79
C GLY A 27 -14.41 10.78 -17.39
N ASP A 28 -15.54 11.51 -17.27
CA ASP A 28 -16.23 11.78 -16.00
C ASP A 28 -17.07 10.61 -15.47
N ASN A 29 -17.13 9.48 -16.17
CA ASN A 29 -17.78 8.28 -15.66
C ASN A 29 -17.00 7.73 -14.46
N LYS A 30 -17.47 8.06 -13.25
CA LYS A 30 -16.87 7.67 -11.96
C LYS A 30 -16.72 6.15 -11.78
N TYR A 31 -17.59 5.35 -12.41
CA TYR A 31 -17.60 3.89 -12.30
C TYR A 31 -17.05 3.18 -13.54
N SER A 32 -16.46 3.93 -14.48
CA SER A 32 -15.72 3.34 -15.58
C SER A 32 -14.60 2.46 -15.06
N ARG A 33 -14.55 1.24 -15.59
CA ARG A 33 -13.47 0.28 -15.35
C ARG A 33 -12.53 0.17 -16.56
N LYS A 34 -12.62 1.10 -17.51
CA LYS A 34 -11.77 1.15 -18.70
C LYS A 34 -10.64 2.15 -18.49
N TYR A 35 -9.43 1.63 -18.43
CA TYR A 35 -8.22 2.42 -18.21
C TYR A 35 -7.26 2.27 -19.38
N ARG A 36 -6.38 3.28 -19.56
CA ARG A 36 -5.29 3.25 -20.53
C ARG A 36 -4.47 1.97 -20.39
N SER A 37 -4.03 1.39 -21.50
CA SER A 37 -3.11 0.25 -21.47
C SER A 37 -1.73 0.68 -20.93
N GLY A 38 -1.01 -0.25 -20.29
CA GLY A 38 0.34 -0.04 -19.79
C GLY A 38 0.46 0.73 -18.47
N VAL A 39 -0.65 1.19 -17.87
CA VAL A 39 -0.62 1.85 -16.55
C VAL A 39 -0.83 0.82 -15.43
N ARG A 40 -0.07 0.98 -14.34
CA ARG A 40 -0.28 0.26 -13.08
C ARG A 40 0.06 1.14 -11.89
N PHE A 41 -0.77 1.08 -10.87
CA PHE A 41 -0.45 1.63 -9.55
C PHE A 41 0.22 0.55 -8.71
N ILE A 42 1.43 0.80 -8.21
CA ILE A 42 2.18 -0.15 -7.38
C ILE A 42 2.22 0.37 -5.95
N GLN A 43 1.53 -0.34 -5.06
CA GLN A 43 1.57 -0.09 -3.63
C GLN A 43 2.70 -0.88 -2.99
N ILE A 44 3.68 -0.18 -2.42
CA ILE A 44 4.81 -0.78 -1.71
C ILE A 44 4.46 -0.92 -0.22
N SER A 45 4.25 -2.16 0.20
CA SER A 45 3.94 -2.56 1.56
C SER A 45 5.07 -3.39 2.18
N MET A 46 4.86 -3.87 3.40
CA MET A 46 5.85 -4.57 4.22
C MET A 46 5.22 -5.80 4.86
N ASP A 47 6.00 -6.86 5.07
CA ASP A 47 5.56 -8.09 5.73
C ASP A 47 5.05 -7.90 7.17
N GLU A 48 5.49 -6.86 7.88
CA GLU A 48 4.96 -6.51 9.22
C GLU A 48 3.44 -6.27 9.27
N VAL A 49 2.79 -6.04 8.11
CA VAL A 49 1.32 -5.96 8.02
C VAL A 49 0.62 -7.26 8.41
N TYR A 50 1.33 -8.39 8.32
CA TYR A 50 0.84 -9.72 8.70
C TYR A 50 1.13 -10.06 10.18
N GLY A 51 1.69 -9.12 10.95
CA GLY A 51 1.97 -9.30 12.37
C GLY A 51 3.28 -10.03 12.66
N ALA A 52 3.29 -10.92 13.64
CA ALA A 52 4.47 -11.67 14.06
C ALA A 52 4.33 -13.16 13.74
N LEU A 53 5.38 -13.77 13.21
CA LEU A 53 5.45 -15.22 13.00
C LEU A 53 6.05 -15.92 14.22
N GLY A 54 5.56 -17.14 14.49
CA GLY A 54 6.29 -18.10 15.31
C GLY A 54 7.50 -18.66 14.55
N LYS A 55 8.36 -19.43 15.24
CA LYS A 55 9.66 -19.91 14.71
C LYS A 55 9.62 -20.72 13.40
N THR A 56 8.47 -21.22 12.97
CA THR A 56 8.36 -22.19 11.85
C THR A 56 7.38 -21.79 10.75
N ARG A 57 6.72 -20.62 10.85
CA ARG A 57 5.74 -20.18 9.85
C ARG A 57 6.35 -19.13 8.92
N MET A 58 5.85 -19.07 7.69
CA MET A 58 6.15 -18.02 6.71
C MET A 58 4.85 -17.30 6.34
N PHE A 59 4.97 -16.03 5.96
CA PHE A 59 3.84 -15.28 5.42
C PHE A 59 3.55 -15.66 3.97
N THR A 60 2.26 -15.67 3.64
CA THR A 60 1.73 -15.82 2.28
C THR A 60 0.82 -14.64 1.98
N GLU A 61 0.52 -14.38 0.70
CA GLU A 61 -0.39 -13.31 0.28
C GLU A 61 -1.83 -13.50 0.80
N THR A 62 -2.17 -14.71 1.23
CA THR A 62 -3.45 -15.07 1.87
C THR A 62 -3.43 -14.94 3.39
N THR A 63 -2.28 -14.63 3.99
CA THR A 63 -2.17 -14.44 5.45
C THR A 63 -3.01 -13.23 5.88
N PRO A 64 -3.81 -13.33 6.96
CA PRO A 64 -4.57 -12.19 7.47
C PRO A 64 -3.66 -11.03 7.89
N LEU A 65 -4.14 -9.79 7.65
CA LEU A 65 -3.46 -8.59 8.13
C LEU A 65 -3.70 -8.45 9.64
N THR A 66 -2.63 -8.54 10.43
CA THR A 66 -2.65 -8.44 11.90
C THR A 66 -1.51 -7.54 12.42
N PRO A 67 -1.50 -6.25 12.03
CA PRO A 67 -0.41 -5.34 12.32
C PRO A 67 -0.26 -5.07 13.83
N ASN A 68 0.97 -5.14 14.33
CA ASN A 68 1.30 -4.96 15.75
C ASN A 68 1.87 -3.56 16.09
N SER A 69 2.04 -2.68 15.11
CA SER A 69 2.56 -1.33 15.33
C SER A 69 1.71 -0.29 14.60
N PRO A 70 1.71 0.99 15.04
CA PRO A 70 1.02 2.05 14.31
C PRO A 70 1.50 2.16 12.85
N TYR A 71 2.79 1.97 12.59
CA TYR A 71 3.36 2.02 11.25
C TYR A 71 2.82 0.89 10.35
N SER A 72 2.85 -0.36 10.83
CA SER A 72 2.33 -1.51 10.07
C SER A 72 0.81 -1.44 9.90
N ALA A 73 0.09 -0.86 10.87
CA ALA A 73 -1.35 -0.60 10.74
C ALA A 73 -1.67 0.39 9.61
N PHE A 74 -0.82 1.39 9.40
CA PHE A 74 -0.99 2.33 8.28
C PHE A 74 -0.73 1.68 6.93
N LYS A 75 0.31 0.84 6.83
CA LYS A 75 0.59 0.08 5.61
C LYS A 75 -0.55 -0.89 5.28
N ALA A 76 -1.04 -1.63 6.27
CA ALA A 76 -2.21 -2.50 6.12
C ALA A 76 -3.46 -1.72 5.67
N SER A 77 -3.69 -0.53 6.24
CA SER A 77 -4.82 0.33 5.84
C SER A 77 -4.70 0.82 4.39
N ALA A 78 -3.50 1.20 3.95
CA ALA A 78 -3.24 1.59 2.57
C ALA A 78 -3.46 0.42 1.60
N ASP A 79 -3.06 -0.80 1.96
CA ASP A 79 -3.27 -2.01 1.16
C ASP A 79 -4.76 -2.31 0.99
N LEU A 80 -5.52 -2.23 2.08
CA LEU A 80 -6.98 -2.39 2.04
C LEU A 80 -7.65 -1.32 1.19
N LEU A 81 -7.17 -0.07 1.24
CA LEU A 81 -7.68 1.02 0.42
C LEU A 81 -7.42 0.77 -1.07
N VAL A 82 -6.19 0.40 -1.44
CA VAL A 82 -5.82 0.06 -2.83
C VAL A 82 -6.68 -1.11 -3.34
N ARG A 83 -6.86 -2.15 -2.53
CA ARG A 83 -7.75 -3.27 -2.85
C ARG A 83 -9.21 -2.81 -3.02
N ALA A 84 -9.71 -1.93 -2.16
CA ALA A 84 -11.07 -1.40 -2.27
C ALA A 84 -11.25 -0.58 -3.56
N TYR A 85 -10.24 0.19 -3.97
CA TYR A 85 -10.25 0.93 -5.23
C TYR A 85 -10.31 0.00 -6.44
N TYR A 86 -9.57 -1.10 -6.44
CA TYR A 86 -9.69 -2.14 -7.46
C TYR A 86 -11.09 -2.77 -7.48
N GLN A 87 -11.60 -3.19 -6.31
CA GLN A 87 -12.92 -3.81 -6.23
C GLN A 87 -14.05 -2.86 -6.66
N THR A 88 -13.93 -1.57 -6.37
CA THR A 88 -14.97 -0.58 -6.69
C THR A 88 -14.86 -0.08 -8.12
N TYR A 89 -13.66 0.35 -8.53
CA TYR A 89 -13.45 1.08 -9.78
C TYR A 89 -12.68 0.28 -10.84
N GLY A 90 -12.11 -0.88 -10.51
CA GLY A 90 -11.36 -1.70 -11.47
C GLY A 90 -10.02 -1.11 -11.89
N ILE A 91 -9.50 -0.10 -11.16
CA ILE A 91 -8.21 0.53 -11.46
C ILE A 91 -7.07 -0.52 -11.42
N PRO A 92 -6.16 -0.56 -12.42
CA PRO A 92 -5.07 -1.53 -12.43
C PRO A 92 -4.07 -1.26 -11.31
N VAL A 93 -4.07 -2.10 -10.29
CA VAL A 93 -3.23 -1.98 -9.09
C VAL A 93 -2.50 -3.29 -8.80
N ASN A 94 -1.30 -3.18 -8.21
CA ASN A 94 -0.58 -4.29 -7.60
C ASN A 94 -0.16 -3.86 -6.18
N ILE A 95 -0.20 -4.79 -5.23
CA ILE A 95 0.34 -4.62 -3.88
C ILE A 95 1.51 -5.58 -3.74
N THR A 96 2.67 -5.06 -3.33
CA THR A 96 3.87 -5.86 -3.07
C THR A 96 4.27 -5.73 -1.62
N CYS A 97 4.27 -6.84 -0.89
CA CYS A 97 4.69 -6.91 0.51
C CYS A 97 6.12 -7.44 0.56
N CYS A 98 7.08 -6.60 0.94
CA CYS A 98 8.48 -6.98 1.03
C CYS A 98 8.91 -7.16 2.50
N SER A 99 9.90 -8.03 2.72
CA SER A 99 10.62 -8.07 4.00
C SER A 99 11.56 -6.86 4.16
N ASN A 100 12.20 -6.74 5.32
CA ASN A 100 13.19 -5.69 5.57
C ASN A 100 14.24 -5.58 4.44
N ASN A 101 14.37 -4.37 3.92
CA ASN A 101 15.38 -4.04 2.92
C ASN A 101 16.67 -3.60 3.62
N TYR A 102 17.81 -4.08 3.13
CA TYR A 102 19.14 -3.69 3.59
C TYR A 102 20.00 -3.30 2.38
N GLY A 103 20.74 -2.19 2.48
CA GLY A 103 21.62 -1.76 1.39
C GLY A 103 22.15 -0.32 1.50
N PRO A 104 22.87 0.14 0.47
CA PRO A 104 23.36 1.52 0.38
C PRO A 104 22.20 2.53 0.51
N TYR A 105 22.47 3.70 1.11
CA TYR A 105 21.50 4.77 1.38
C TYR A 105 20.44 4.48 2.47
N GLN A 106 20.58 3.39 3.23
CA GLN A 106 19.81 3.22 4.45
C GLN A 106 20.20 4.28 5.48
N LEU A 107 19.22 5.04 5.99
CA LEU A 107 19.45 6.01 7.05
C LEU A 107 20.02 5.26 8.26
N GLY A 108 21.28 5.52 8.61
CA GLY A 108 21.94 4.88 9.73
C GLY A 108 21.19 5.16 11.01
N VAL A 109 20.87 4.11 11.78
CA VAL A 109 20.44 4.27 13.17
C VAL A 109 21.64 4.87 13.89
N ARG A 110 21.58 6.17 14.23
CA ARG A 110 22.56 6.75 15.15
C ARG A 110 22.38 6.04 16.48
N THR A 111 23.25 5.08 16.78
CA THR A 111 23.54 4.70 18.15
C THR A 111 24.11 5.94 18.82
N PHE A 112 23.31 6.61 19.64
CA PHE A 112 23.86 7.52 20.64
C PHE A 112 24.68 6.64 21.59
N SER A 113 26.01 6.70 21.44
CA SER A 113 26.98 6.29 22.47
C SER A 113 27.04 7.37 23.55
#